data_AF-A0AAD5UGC7-F1
#
_entry.id   AF-A0AAD5UGC7-F1
#
_cell.length_a   1.000
_cell.length_b   1.000
_cell.length_c   1.000
_cell.angle_alpha   90.00
_cell.angle_beta   90.00
_cell.angle_gamma   90.00
#
_symmetry.space_group_name_H-M   'P 1'
#
loop_
_entity.id
_entity.type
_entity.pdbx_description
1 polymer ?
#
loop_
_entity_poly.entity_id
_entity_poly.type
_entity_poly.pdbx_seq_one_letter_code
_entity_poly.pdbx_strand_id
1 'polypeptide(L)'
;MHLRKSVAYGKLSNVRKLITVLPFTKDQKLEVIHRFISIVQGIIRARKDNAYSEEFPKHNFIEMITDLIHDLDTLSDTEFHYKFSIIIAAVKDVRHMYIIPGYHAYFKLHLPVGFHLEQTEHATSLFVSQFCDIEKVLEKSPEYKKFSIGDQVILINEQTADQYIKKNQYISSTSSIPYAKSIISELFVRNCAKLPLPNENQVEFVMRKRDGSFYQATLHWIAECNVGSFERLQKRLFDEKRNSLQ
;
A
#
# COMPACT_ATOMS: atom_id res chain seq x y z
N MET A 1 30.01 -16.40 4.23
CA MET A 1 28.96 -16.74 5.21
C MET A 1 28.07 -15.52 5.39
N HIS A 2 26.98 -15.40 4.63
CA HIS A 2 26.06 -14.26 4.75
C HIS A 2 25.22 -14.44 6.02
N LEU A 3 25.35 -13.53 6.99
CA LEU A 3 24.40 -13.38 8.09
C LEU A 3 23.01 -13.17 7.46
N ARG A 4 22.19 -14.23 7.42
CA ARG A 4 20.77 -14.09 7.09
C ARG A 4 20.19 -13.15 8.13
N LYS A 5 19.89 -11.92 7.74
CA LYS A 5 19.16 -10.98 8.60
C LYS A 5 17.91 -11.73 9.06
N SER A 6 17.77 -11.94 10.37
CA SER A 6 16.59 -12.59 10.92
C SER A 6 15.37 -11.74 10.56
N VAL A 7 14.28 -12.37 10.12
CA VAL A 7 13.03 -11.71 9.72
C VAL A 7 11.90 -12.25 10.59
N ALA A 8 11.13 -11.33 11.17
CA ALA A 8 9.97 -11.61 12.00
C ALA A 8 8.68 -11.45 11.20
N TYR A 9 7.71 -12.29 11.52
CA TYR A 9 6.40 -12.32 10.87
C TYR A 9 5.30 -12.33 11.92
N GLY A 10 4.25 -11.55 11.71
CA GLY A 10 3.09 -11.51 12.61
C GLY A 10 1.84 -10.94 11.95
N LYS A 11 0.65 -11.30 12.45
CA LYS A 11 -0.60 -10.69 11.99
C LYS A 11 -0.57 -9.18 12.23
N LEU A 12 -1.03 -8.38 11.26
CA LEU A 12 -1.03 -6.92 11.33
C LEU A 12 -1.74 -6.41 12.59
N SER A 13 -2.84 -7.06 12.99
CA SER A 13 -3.56 -6.76 14.24
C SER A 13 -2.65 -6.70 15.48
N ASN A 14 -1.58 -7.48 15.51
CA ASN A 14 -0.70 -7.62 16.66
C ASN A 14 0.44 -6.59 16.65
N VAL A 15 0.80 -6.09 15.47
CA VAL A 15 1.96 -5.21 15.30
C VAL A 15 1.59 -3.81 14.82
N ARG A 16 0.33 -3.54 14.45
CA ARG A 16 -0.12 -2.24 13.91
C ARG A 16 0.33 -1.05 14.76
N LYS A 17 0.26 -1.15 16.08
CA LYS A 17 0.67 -0.08 17.01
C LYS A 17 2.17 0.23 16.98
N LEU A 18 2.99 -0.70 16.49
CA LEU A 18 4.44 -0.55 16.33
C LEU A 18 4.80 0.11 14.99
N ILE A 19 3.84 0.18 14.06
CA ILE A 19 4.03 0.72 12.72
C ILE A 19 3.69 2.21 12.77
N THR A 20 4.65 3.04 13.15
CA THR A 20 4.46 4.49 13.32
C THR A 20 5.21 5.30 12.27
N VAL A 21 4.69 6.50 11.99
CA VAL A 21 5.34 7.52 11.16
C VAL A 21 6.11 8.50 12.06
N LEU A 22 7.08 9.22 11.50
CA LEU A 22 7.73 10.31 12.21
C LEU A 22 6.82 11.54 12.27
N PRO A 23 6.76 12.24 13.42
CA PRO A 23 5.92 13.43 13.54
C PRO A 23 6.51 14.60 12.76
N PHE A 24 5.65 15.40 12.14
CA PHE A 24 6.02 16.62 11.42
C PHE A 24 5.33 17.82 12.06
N THR A 25 6.08 18.89 12.29
CA THR A 25 5.48 20.21 12.57
C THR A 25 4.70 20.71 11.36
N LYS A 26 3.76 21.64 11.57
CA LYS A 26 2.98 22.27 10.49
C LYS A 26 3.90 22.85 9.40
N ASP A 27 4.95 23.56 9.81
CA ASP A 27 5.91 24.18 8.90
C ASP A 27 6.66 23.14 8.05
N GLN A 28 7.05 22.01 8.65
CA GLN A 28 7.67 20.90 7.91
C GLN A 28 6.69 20.26 6.91
N LYS A 29 5.41 20.11 7.26
CA LYS A 29 4.39 19.60 6.34
C LYS A 29 4.25 20.54 5.13
N LEU A 30 4.14 21.86 5.37
CA LEU A 30 4.07 22.87 4.32
C LEU A 30 5.32 22.89 3.44
N GLU A 31 6.50 22.84 4.06
CA GLU A 31 7.78 22.84 3.34
C GLU A 31 7.86 21.67 2.34
N VAL A 32 7.47 20.47 2.77
CA VAL A 32 7.49 19.28 1.91
C VAL A 32 6.45 19.38 0.79
N ILE A 33 5.25 19.91 1.06
CA ILE A 33 4.26 20.19 0.02
C ILE A 33 4.83 21.16 -1.02
N HIS A 34 5.40 22.29 -0.60
CA HIS A 34 5.94 23.31 -1.51
C HIS A 34 7.10 22.79 -2.36
N ARG A 35 8.02 22.01 -1.78
CA ARG A 35 9.10 21.35 -2.53
C ARG A 35 8.53 20.44 -3.61
N PHE A 36 7.51 19.66 -3.27
CA PHE A 36 6.89 18.76 -4.21
C PHE A 36 6.13 19.49 -5.34
N ILE A 37 5.41 20.57 -5.03
CA ILE A 37 4.79 21.43 -6.06
C ILE A 37 5.85 21.93 -7.05
N SER A 38 7.00 22.39 -6.56
CA SER A 38 8.12 22.85 -7.41
C SER A 38 8.63 21.74 -8.34
N ILE A 39 8.80 20.53 -7.81
CA ILE A 39 9.20 19.34 -8.59
C ILE A 39 8.16 19.05 -9.70
N VAL A 40 6.88 19.00 -9.35
CA VAL A 40 5.81 18.69 -10.33
C VAL A 40 5.72 19.76 -11.41
N GLN A 41 5.87 21.04 -11.07
CA GLN A 41 5.95 22.12 -12.06
C GLN A 41 7.14 21.94 -13.00
N GLY A 42 8.30 21.51 -12.48
CA GLY A 42 9.47 21.15 -13.29
C GLY A 42 9.17 20.01 -14.28
N ILE A 43 8.52 18.94 -13.82
CA ILE A 43 8.12 17.80 -14.66
C ILE A 43 7.15 18.26 -15.77
N ILE A 44 6.13 19.07 -15.42
CA ILE A 44 5.15 19.57 -16.37
C ILE A 44 5.81 20.43 -17.46
N ARG A 45 6.77 21.30 -17.09
CA ARG A 45 7.53 22.10 -18.05
C ARG A 45 8.34 21.19 -18.99
N ALA A 46 9.13 20.28 -18.44
CA ALA A 46 9.95 19.35 -19.23
C ALA A 46 9.13 18.47 -20.20
N ARG A 47 7.90 18.07 -19.84
CA ARG A 47 7.03 17.30 -20.75
C ARG A 47 6.45 18.15 -21.89
N LYS A 48 6.11 19.41 -21.63
CA LYS A 48 5.65 20.35 -22.66
C LYS A 48 6.74 20.60 -23.72
N ASP A 49 7.99 20.72 -23.29
CA ASP A 49 9.11 21.01 -24.18
C ASP A 49 9.53 19.81 -25.05
N ASN A 50 9.21 18.58 -24.62
CA ASN A 50 9.59 17.33 -25.30
C ASN A 50 8.47 16.71 -26.17
N ALA A 51 7.38 17.42 -26.46
CA ALA A 51 6.27 16.96 -27.30
C ALA A 51 5.65 15.58 -26.93
N TYR A 52 5.76 15.15 -25.66
CA TYR A 52 5.07 13.95 -25.20
C TYR A 52 3.57 14.24 -25.12
N SER A 53 2.77 13.54 -25.93
CA SER A 53 1.32 13.71 -26.07
C SER A 53 0.48 13.06 -24.96
N GLU A 54 1.10 12.48 -23.94
CA GLU A 54 0.35 11.90 -22.82
C GLU A 54 -0.14 13.01 -21.89
N GLU A 55 -1.46 13.17 -21.82
CA GLU A 55 -2.12 14.08 -20.89
C GLU A 55 -1.69 13.76 -19.45
N PHE A 56 -0.86 14.62 -18.88
CA PHE A 56 -0.64 14.64 -17.44
C PHE A 56 -2.00 14.91 -16.78
N PRO A 57 -2.42 14.14 -15.76
CA PRO A 57 -3.69 14.36 -15.05
C PRO A 57 -3.60 15.62 -14.17
N LYS A 58 -3.55 16.80 -14.81
CA LYS A 58 -3.27 18.09 -14.16
C LYS A 58 -4.38 18.53 -13.21
N HIS A 59 -5.64 18.21 -13.52
CA HIS A 59 -6.79 18.70 -12.75
C HIS A 59 -6.94 17.99 -11.40
N ASN A 60 -6.69 16.68 -11.32
CA ASN A 60 -6.80 15.94 -10.07
C ASN A 60 -5.70 16.33 -9.05
N PHE A 61 -4.48 16.60 -9.54
CA PHE A 61 -3.35 16.93 -8.67
C PHE A 61 -3.51 18.22 -7.86
N ILE A 62 -3.91 19.32 -8.51
CA ILE A 62 -4.00 20.64 -7.87
C ILE A 62 -5.09 20.63 -6.80
N GLU A 63 -6.23 20.01 -7.09
CA GLU A 63 -7.34 19.85 -6.14
C GLU A 63 -6.88 19.05 -4.92
N MET A 64 -6.28 17.87 -5.12
CA MET A 64 -5.81 17.05 -4.00
C MET A 64 -4.77 17.75 -3.11
N ILE A 65 -3.87 18.55 -3.69
CA ILE A 65 -2.90 19.35 -2.91
C ILE A 65 -3.59 20.48 -2.16
N THR A 66 -4.56 21.14 -2.79
CA THR A 66 -5.32 22.23 -2.16
C THR A 66 -6.10 21.71 -0.96
N ASP A 67 -6.76 20.57 -1.10
CA ASP A 67 -7.49 19.89 -0.02
C ASP A 67 -6.53 19.49 1.11
N LEU A 68 -5.35 18.94 0.78
CA LEU A 68 -4.34 18.59 1.78
C LEU A 68 -3.84 19.81 2.57
N ILE A 69 -3.66 20.95 1.91
CA ILE A 69 -3.26 22.21 2.57
C ILE A 69 -4.39 22.74 3.45
N HIS A 70 -5.65 22.66 2.99
CA HIS A 70 -6.81 23.10 3.76
C HIS A 70 -6.97 22.28 5.05
N ASP A 71 -6.80 20.96 4.97
CA ASP A 71 -6.96 20.04 6.10
C ASP A 71 -5.73 20.00 7.04
N LEU A 72 -4.65 20.72 6.75
CA LEU A 72 -3.36 20.52 7.38
C LEU A 72 -3.38 20.65 8.91
N ASP A 73 -4.24 21.53 9.42
CA ASP A 73 -4.39 21.82 10.85
C ASP A 73 -5.14 20.73 11.62
N THR A 74 -5.90 19.88 10.93
CA THR A 74 -6.71 18.83 11.56
C THR A 74 -6.11 17.43 11.35
N LEU A 75 -5.22 17.27 10.37
CA LEU A 75 -4.60 15.98 10.08
C LEU A 75 -3.54 15.59 11.09
N SER A 76 -3.67 14.37 11.62
CA SER A 76 -2.55 13.70 12.28
C SER A 76 -1.37 13.52 11.31
N ASP A 77 -0.17 13.31 11.84
CA ASP A 77 1.02 13.08 11.00
C ASP A 77 0.87 11.85 10.11
N THR A 78 0.21 10.80 10.61
CA THR A 78 -0.07 9.59 9.85
C THR A 78 -0.99 9.88 8.66
N GLU A 79 -2.08 10.60 8.90
CA GLU A 79 -3.03 10.95 7.84
C GLU A 79 -2.39 11.88 6.81
N PHE A 80 -1.60 12.87 7.26
CA PHE A 80 -0.83 13.73 6.37
C PHE A 80 0.07 12.92 5.44
N HIS A 81 0.93 12.06 6.01
CA HIS A 81 1.88 11.28 5.22
C HIS A 81 1.18 10.30 4.26
N TYR A 82 0.08 9.68 4.69
CA TYR A 82 -0.68 8.78 3.84
C TYR A 82 -1.37 9.51 2.70
N LYS A 83 -2.08 10.61 2.97
CA LYS A 83 -2.67 11.45 1.91
C LYS A 83 -1.58 11.93 0.95
N PHE A 84 -0.46 12.41 1.46
CA PHE A 84 0.64 12.92 0.63
C PHE A 84 1.28 11.83 -0.24
N SER A 85 1.48 10.60 0.27
CA SER A 85 1.97 9.47 -0.53
C SER A 85 1.03 9.11 -1.69
N ILE A 86 -0.29 9.22 -1.47
CA ILE A 86 -1.31 8.94 -2.49
C ILE A 86 -1.24 9.99 -3.59
N ILE A 87 -1.11 11.27 -3.23
CA ILE A 87 -0.97 12.37 -4.20
C ILE A 87 0.29 12.17 -5.05
N ILE A 88 1.42 11.82 -4.42
CA ILE A 88 2.68 11.58 -5.14
C ILE A 88 2.55 10.38 -6.09
N ALA A 89 1.94 9.29 -5.65
CA ALA A 89 1.73 8.12 -6.49
C ALA A 89 0.78 8.42 -7.67
N ALA A 90 -0.20 9.29 -7.49
CA ALA A 90 -1.13 9.73 -8.54
C ALA A 90 -0.46 10.53 -9.67
N VAL A 91 0.73 11.11 -9.44
CA VAL A 91 1.54 11.76 -10.49
C VAL A 91 2.06 10.76 -11.54
N LYS A 92 2.06 9.44 -11.23
CA LYS A 92 2.50 8.36 -12.12
C LYS A 92 3.90 8.58 -12.72
N ASP A 93 4.81 9.13 -11.92
CA ASP A 93 6.22 9.28 -12.29
C ASP A 93 7.09 8.50 -11.30
N VAL A 94 7.56 7.32 -11.74
CA VAL A 94 8.33 6.36 -10.92
C VAL A 94 9.60 6.95 -10.29
N ARG A 95 10.12 8.06 -10.83
CA ARG A 95 11.33 8.73 -10.31
C ARG A 95 11.04 9.52 -9.03
N HIS A 96 9.77 9.85 -8.79
CA HIS A 96 9.33 10.70 -7.70
C HIS A 96 8.46 9.88 -6.77
N MET A 97 9.13 9.19 -5.85
CA MET A 97 8.47 8.35 -4.85
C MET A 97 8.62 8.98 -3.48
N TYR A 98 7.50 9.11 -2.78
CA TYR A 98 7.52 9.50 -1.38
C TYR A 98 7.85 8.29 -0.51
N ILE A 99 8.99 8.35 0.16
CA ILE A 99 9.25 7.42 1.26
C ILE A 99 8.64 8.07 2.49
N ILE A 100 7.54 7.50 2.97
CA ILE A 100 6.92 7.96 4.20
C ILE A 100 7.98 7.83 5.31
N PRO A 101 8.25 8.88 6.09
CA PRO A 101 9.28 8.83 7.11
C PRO A 101 8.79 8.08 8.35
N GLY A 102 9.61 7.16 8.85
CA GLY A 102 9.40 6.49 10.13
C GLY A 102 9.51 4.98 10.10
N TYR A 103 9.09 4.38 11.20
CA TYR A 103 9.33 2.96 11.46
C TYR A 103 8.48 2.03 10.61
N HIS A 104 7.33 2.52 10.16
CA HIS A 104 6.51 1.80 9.21
C HIS A 104 7.29 1.41 7.94
N ALA A 105 8.33 2.16 7.54
CA ALA A 105 9.16 1.85 6.38
C ALA A 105 9.96 0.54 6.50
N TYR A 106 10.07 -0.04 7.71
CA TYR A 106 10.70 -1.34 7.94
C TYR A 106 9.76 -2.53 7.72
N PHE A 107 8.48 -2.28 7.41
CA PHE A 107 7.47 -3.31 7.29
C PHE A 107 7.06 -3.53 5.84
N LYS A 108 6.80 -4.79 5.53
CA LYS A 108 6.11 -5.23 4.32
C LYS A 108 4.91 -6.05 4.73
N LEU A 109 3.77 -5.86 4.09
CA LEU A 109 2.55 -6.62 4.38
C LEU A 109 2.27 -7.58 3.24
N HIS A 110 1.80 -8.76 3.61
CA HIS A 110 1.52 -9.85 2.70
C HIS A 110 0.11 -10.38 2.97
N LEU A 111 -0.62 -10.67 1.89
CA LEU A 111 -1.66 -11.67 1.92
C LEU A 111 -1.09 -12.98 1.35
N PRO A 112 -1.48 -14.15 1.90
CA PRO A 112 -0.89 -15.44 1.52
C PRO A 112 -1.34 -15.94 0.13
N VAL A 113 -2.18 -15.19 -0.57
CA VAL A 113 -2.76 -15.53 -1.87
C VAL A 113 -2.42 -14.43 -2.88
N GLY A 114 -1.92 -14.85 -4.04
CA GLY A 114 -1.68 -14.01 -5.21
C GLY A 114 -2.79 -14.13 -6.23
N PHE A 115 -3.05 -13.04 -6.95
CA PHE A 115 -4.15 -12.95 -7.90
C PHE A 115 -3.67 -12.56 -9.30
N HIS A 116 -4.46 -12.93 -10.30
CA HIS A 116 -4.29 -12.54 -11.69
C HIS A 116 -5.56 -11.84 -12.18
N LEU A 117 -5.38 -10.71 -12.85
CA LEU A 117 -6.46 -9.97 -13.50
C LEU A 117 -6.62 -10.44 -14.94
N GLU A 118 -7.83 -10.84 -15.29
CA GLU A 118 -8.26 -11.08 -16.66
C GLU A 118 -9.24 -9.97 -17.05
N GLN A 119 -8.93 -9.26 -18.13
CA GLN A 119 -9.78 -8.20 -18.67
C GLN A 119 -10.31 -8.64 -20.02
N THR A 120 -11.63 -8.72 -20.14
CA THR A 120 -12.34 -8.88 -21.40
C THR A 120 -13.00 -7.56 -21.79
N GLU A 121 -13.53 -7.45 -23.01
CA GLU A 121 -14.25 -6.26 -23.48
C GLU A 121 -15.46 -5.89 -22.61
N HIS A 122 -15.96 -6.82 -21.81
CA HIS A 122 -17.20 -6.66 -21.04
C HIS A 122 -17.03 -6.83 -19.53
N ALA A 123 -15.90 -7.37 -19.06
CA ALA A 123 -15.72 -7.64 -17.63
C ALA A 123 -14.25 -7.64 -17.21
N THR A 124 -14.01 -7.18 -15.99
CA THR A 124 -12.76 -7.38 -15.27
C THR A 124 -12.97 -8.48 -14.24
N SER A 125 -12.24 -9.59 -14.36
CA SER A 125 -12.29 -10.73 -13.44
C SER A 125 -10.95 -10.93 -12.75
N LEU A 126 -10.98 -11.27 -11.47
CA LEU A 126 -9.80 -11.53 -10.66
C LEU A 126 -9.81 -12.99 -10.21
N PHE A 127 -8.72 -13.70 -10.44
CA PHE A 127 -8.60 -15.13 -10.12
C PHE A 127 -7.42 -15.40 -9.21
N VAL A 128 -7.54 -16.39 -8.34
CA VAL A 128 -6.40 -16.91 -7.56
C VAL A 128 -5.39 -17.53 -8.52
N SER A 129 -4.17 -17.01 -8.54
CA SER A 129 -3.13 -17.49 -9.46
C SER A 129 -2.04 -18.30 -8.78
N GLN A 130 -1.70 -17.95 -7.54
CA GLN A 130 -0.62 -18.57 -6.78
C GLN A 130 -0.79 -18.35 -5.27
N PHE A 131 -0.02 -19.10 -4.48
CA PHE A 131 0.15 -18.83 -3.05
C PHE A 131 1.48 -18.13 -2.81
N CYS A 132 1.61 -17.44 -1.68
CA CYS A 132 2.87 -16.83 -1.26
C CYS A 132 3.94 -17.91 -1.09
N ASP A 133 5.16 -17.63 -1.56
CA ASP A 133 6.34 -18.50 -1.48
C ASP A 133 7.07 -18.42 -0.12
N ILE A 134 6.68 -17.46 0.73
CA ILE A 134 7.25 -17.28 2.07
C ILE A 134 6.50 -18.18 3.04
N GLU A 135 7.09 -19.33 3.40
CA GLU A 135 6.51 -20.34 4.29
C GLU A 135 5.96 -19.74 5.59
N LYS A 136 6.71 -18.84 6.23
CA LYS A 136 6.28 -18.15 7.46
C LYS A 136 5.02 -17.28 7.28
N VAL A 137 4.76 -16.76 6.08
CA VAL A 137 3.50 -16.04 5.79
C VAL A 137 2.34 -17.03 5.75
N LEU A 138 2.52 -18.18 5.10
CA LEU A 138 1.51 -19.24 5.03
C LEU A 138 1.19 -19.83 6.42
N GLU A 139 2.22 -20.08 7.24
CA GLU A 139 2.07 -20.57 8.62
C GLU A 139 1.22 -19.62 9.47
N LYS A 140 1.37 -18.31 9.28
CA LYS A 140 0.66 -17.27 10.06
C LYS A 140 -0.74 -16.97 9.54
N SER A 141 -1.11 -17.46 8.36
CA SER A 141 -2.45 -17.29 7.80
C SER A 141 -3.01 -18.60 7.23
N PRO A 142 -3.24 -19.65 8.04
CA PRO A 142 -3.71 -20.97 7.59
C PRO A 142 -5.04 -20.94 6.83
N GLU A 143 -5.80 -19.83 6.93
CA GLU A 143 -7.04 -19.58 6.21
C GLU A 143 -6.86 -19.62 4.68
N TYR A 144 -5.62 -19.45 4.18
CA TYR A 144 -5.28 -19.58 2.75
C TYR A 144 -5.66 -20.94 2.16
N LYS A 145 -5.75 -22.00 2.97
CA LYS A 145 -6.09 -23.36 2.52
C LYS A 145 -7.53 -23.49 2.01
N LYS A 146 -8.40 -22.51 2.26
CA LYS A 146 -9.76 -22.46 1.69
C LYS A 146 -9.77 -22.13 0.19
N PHE A 147 -8.70 -21.52 -0.30
CA PHE A 147 -8.57 -21.05 -1.67
C PHE A 147 -7.97 -22.15 -2.55
N SER A 148 -8.37 -22.19 -3.81
CA SER A 148 -7.78 -23.01 -4.85
C SER A 148 -7.34 -22.15 -6.04
N ILE A 149 -6.26 -22.55 -6.71
CA ILE A 149 -5.80 -21.86 -7.92
C ILE A 149 -6.91 -21.93 -8.99
N GLY A 150 -7.26 -20.78 -9.55
CA GLY A 150 -8.36 -20.59 -10.51
C GLY A 150 -9.71 -20.28 -9.87
N ASP A 151 -9.82 -20.20 -8.54
CA ASP A 151 -11.01 -19.64 -7.91
C ASP A 151 -11.18 -18.17 -8.30
N GLN A 152 -12.41 -17.77 -8.61
CA GLN A 152 -12.72 -16.42 -9.02
C GLN A 152 -13.15 -15.57 -7.82
N VAL A 153 -12.62 -14.36 -7.72
CA VAL A 153 -13.06 -13.35 -6.77
C VAL A 153 -14.32 -12.65 -7.30
N ILE A 154 -15.39 -12.69 -6.53
CA ILE A 154 -16.66 -12.02 -6.84
C ILE A 154 -16.72 -10.68 -6.10
N LEU A 155 -16.43 -10.69 -4.79
CA LEU A 155 -16.36 -9.49 -3.96
C LEU A 155 -15.10 -9.46 -3.08
N ILE A 156 -14.61 -8.25 -2.80
CA ILE A 156 -13.54 -7.92 -1.86
C ILE A 156 -14.08 -6.83 -0.92
N ASN A 157 -14.19 -7.12 0.38
CA ASN A 157 -14.80 -6.20 1.37
C ASN A 157 -16.11 -5.59 0.85
N GLU A 158 -17.04 -6.44 0.42
CA GLU A 158 -18.37 -6.08 -0.12
C GLU A 158 -18.36 -5.32 -1.46
N GLN A 159 -17.20 -5.12 -2.10
CA GLN A 159 -17.06 -4.42 -3.37
C GLN A 159 -16.71 -5.39 -4.50
N THR A 160 -17.12 -5.10 -5.74
CA THR A 160 -16.64 -5.88 -6.89
C THR A 160 -15.14 -5.69 -7.08
N ALA A 161 -14.47 -6.65 -7.72
CA ALA A 161 -13.05 -6.55 -8.02
C ALA A 161 -12.71 -5.26 -8.81
N ASP A 162 -13.54 -4.88 -9.78
CA ASP A 162 -13.38 -3.64 -10.55
C ASP A 162 -13.45 -2.39 -9.66
N GLN A 163 -14.46 -2.31 -8.79
CA GLN A 163 -14.60 -1.20 -7.84
C GLN A 163 -13.40 -1.11 -6.89
N TYR A 164 -12.97 -2.26 -6.35
CA TYR A 164 -11.84 -2.31 -5.42
C TYR A 164 -10.53 -1.89 -6.09
N ILE A 165 -10.28 -2.35 -7.32
CA ILE A 165 -9.08 -1.99 -8.10
C ILE A 165 -9.13 -0.50 -8.47
N LYS A 166 -10.26 0.02 -8.97
CA LYS A 166 -10.42 1.45 -9.29
C LYS A 166 -10.21 2.33 -8.06
N LYS A 167 -10.74 1.94 -6.90
CA LYS A 167 -10.54 2.66 -5.63
C LYS A 167 -9.06 2.72 -5.24
N ASN A 168 -8.28 1.68 -5.53
CA ASN A 168 -6.86 1.59 -5.17
C ASN A 168 -5.90 1.83 -6.34
N GLN A 169 -6.37 2.38 -7.46
CA GLN A 169 -5.56 2.55 -8.66
C GLN A 169 -4.36 3.50 -8.46
N TYR A 170 -4.43 4.36 -7.44
CA TYR A 170 -3.35 5.27 -7.06
C TYR A 170 -2.10 4.54 -6.57
N ILE A 171 -2.20 3.25 -6.24
CA ILE A 171 -1.09 2.48 -5.68
C ILE A 171 0.01 2.23 -6.73
N SER A 172 -0.32 2.12 -8.02
CA SER A 172 0.69 1.87 -9.06
C SER A 172 1.29 3.15 -9.61
N SER A 173 2.63 3.15 -9.66
CA SER A 173 3.46 4.21 -10.20
C SER A 173 3.66 4.16 -11.72
N THR A 174 3.13 3.13 -12.41
CA THR A 174 3.35 2.90 -13.85
C THR A 174 2.15 3.33 -14.70
N SER A 175 2.37 3.95 -15.86
CA SER A 175 1.31 4.48 -16.75
C SER A 175 0.91 3.55 -17.91
N SER A 176 1.57 2.42 -18.13
CA SER A 176 1.32 1.52 -19.27
C SER A 176 0.70 0.19 -18.85
N ILE A 177 0.06 -0.53 -19.80
CA ILE A 177 -0.70 -1.79 -19.67
C ILE A 177 -0.06 -2.94 -18.83
N PRO A 178 1.25 -2.96 -18.47
CA PRO A 178 1.72 -3.64 -17.25
C PRO A 178 1.02 -3.23 -15.94
N TYR A 179 0.19 -2.18 -15.97
CA TYR A 179 -0.58 -1.54 -14.90
C TYR A 179 -1.35 -2.52 -14.02
N ALA A 180 -2.08 -3.45 -14.65
CA ALA A 180 -2.90 -4.39 -13.91
C ALA A 180 -2.06 -5.32 -13.03
N LYS A 181 -0.95 -5.86 -13.56
CA LYS A 181 -0.09 -6.78 -12.80
C LYS A 181 0.62 -6.08 -11.64
N SER A 182 1.09 -4.84 -11.84
CA SER A 182 1.74 -4.08 -10.77
C SER A 182 0.75 -3.68 -9.67
N ILE A 183 -0.45 -3.19 -10.04
CA ILE A 183 -1.50 -2.86 -9.06
C ILE A 183 -1.92 -4.08 -8.26
N ILE A 184 -2.21 -5.21 -8.92
CA ILE A 184 -2.64 -6.42 -8.22
C ILE A 184 -1.54 -6.90 -7.28
N SER A 185 -0.28 -6.93 -7.71
CA SER A 185 0.81 -7.30 -6.81
C SER A 185 0.91 -6.37 -5.60
N GLU A 186 0.81 -5.05 -5.79
CA GLU A 186 0.91 -4.08 -4.70
C GLU A 186 -0.32 -4.06 -3.78
N LEU A 187 -1.49 -4.43 -4.31
CA LEU A 187 -2.73 -4.55 -3.56
C LEU A 187 -2.67 -5.65 -2.50
N PHE A 188 -1.99 -6.76 -2.82
CA PHE A 188 -1.91 -7.96 -1.98
C PHE A 188 -0.52 -8.16 -1.34
N VAL A 189 0.47 -7.34 -1.75
CA VAL A 189 1.79 -7.22 -1.12
C VAL A 189 2.16 -5.74 -1.01
N ARG A 190 2.04 -5.16 0.19
CA ARG A 190 2.26 -3.73 0.40
C ARG A 190 3.63 -3.44 1.00
N ASN A 191 4.39 -2.55 0.37
CA ASN A 191 5.58 -1.97 0.98
C ASN A 191 5.16 -0.73 1.78
N CYS A 192 5.18 -0.82 3.11
CA CYS A 192 4.70 0.26 3.97
C CYS A 192 5.53 1.54 3.79
N ALA A 193 6.80 1.46 3.39
CA ALA A 193 7.62 2.65 3.16
C ALA A 193 7.04 3.61 2.10
N LYS A 194 6.21 3.09 1.19
CA LYS A 194 5.70 3.81 0.01
C LYS A 194 4.19 3.99 0.03
N LEU A 195 3.50 3.08 0.72
CA LEU A 195 2.05 2.97 0.67
C LEU A 195 1.46 3.05 2.08
N PRO A 196 0.28 3.69 2.22
CA PRO A 196 -0.47 3.63 3.45
C PRO A 196 -0.73 2.20 3.92
N LEU A 197 -0.77 2.03 5.24
CA LEU A 197 -1.33 0.82 5.80
C LEU A 197 -2.77 0.61 5.32
N PRO A 198 -3.19 -0.65 5.08
CA PRO A 198 -4.60 -0.94 4.90
C PRO A 198 -5.38 -0.47 6.13
N ASN A 199 -6.61 -0.01 5.95
CA ASN A 199 -7.47 0.39 7.07
C ASN A 199 -7.86 -0.85 7.89
N GLU A 200 -8.08 -1.96 7.20
CA GLU A 200 -8.48 -3.23 7.76
C GLU A 200 -7.27 -4.10 8.12
N ASN A 201 -7.41 -4.95 9.16
CA ASN A 201 -6.40 -5.95 9.52
C ASN A 201 -6.53 -7.25 8.72
N GLN A 202 -7.68 -7.43 8.07
CA GLN A 202 -8.05 -8.60 7.27
C GLN A 202 -8.78 -8.15 6.02
N VAL A 203 -8.88 -9.03 5.04
CA VAL A 203 -9.62 -8.84 3.80
C VAL A 203 -10.62 -9.97 3.66
N GLU A 204 -11.86 -9.62 3.38
CA GLU A 204 -12.97 -10.53 3.20
C GLU A 204 -13.25 -10.71 1.71
N PHE A 205 -13.48 -11.96 1.32
CA PHE A 205 -13.69 -12.36 -0.05
C PHE A 205 -14.98 -13.16 -0.17
N VAL A 206 -15.76 -12.85 -1.21
CA VAL A 206 -16.75 -13.78 -1.76
C VAL A 206 -16.13 -14.38 -3.02
N MET A 207 -16.02 -15.70 -3.04
CA MET A 207 -15.32 -16.46 -4.07
C MET A 207 -16.30 -17.39 -4.80
N ARG A 208 -15.98 -17.72 -6.05
CA ARG A 208 -16.66 -18.74 -6.85
C ARG A 208 -15.65 -19.80 -7.29
N LYS A 209 -15.92 -21.05 -6.95
CA LYS A 209 -15.13 -22.21 -7.39
C LYS A 209 -15.40 -22.52 -8.86
N ARG A 210 -14.54 -23.36 -9.44
CA ARG A 210 -14.71 -23.88 -10.82
C ARG A 210 -16.00 -24.68 -11.03
N ASP A 211 -16.51 -25.32 -9.98
CA ASP A 211 -17.80 -26.04 -10.00
C ASP A 211 -19.02 -25.10 -9.92
N GLY A 212 -18.79 -23.78 -9.86
CA GLY A 212 -19.82 -22.75 -9.76
C GLY A 212 -20.30 -22.45 -8.35
N SER A 213 -19.90 -23.23 -7.34
CA SER A 213 -20.28 -22.99 -5.95
C SER A 213 -19.61 -21.76 -5.37
N PHE A 214 -20.32 -21.05 -4.49
CA PHE A 214 -19.84 -19.84 -3.83
C PHE A 214 -19.37 -20.14 -2.41
N TYR A 215 -18.34 -19.44 -1.95
CA TYR A 215 -17.90 -19.50 -0.57
C TYR A 215 -17.34 -18.15 -0.10
N GLN A 216 -17.36 -17.95 1.21
CA GLN A 216 -16.74 -16.80 1.87
C GLN A 216 -15.41 -17.20 2.50
N ALA A 217 -14.42 -16.32 2.37
CA ALA A 217 -13.11 -16.51 2.97
C ALA A 217 -12.54 -15.18 3.47
N THR A 218 -11.74 -15.25 4.53
CA THR A 218 -11.11 -14.09 5.15
C THR A 218 -9.62 -14.37 5.27
N LEU A 219 -8.79 -13.42 4.82
CA LEU A 219 -7.34 -13.49 4.94
C LEU A 219 -6.83 -12.36 5.83
N HIS A 220 -5.89 -12.66 6.70
CA HIS A 220 -5.26 -11.65 7.55
C HIS A 220 -4.01 -11.09 6.88
N TRP A 221 -3.79 -9.78 7.01
CA TRP A 221 -2.53 -9.18 6.63
C TRP A 221 -1.40 -9.71 7.54
N ILE A 222 -0.35 -10.25 6.93
CA ILE A 222 0.87 -10.69 7.63
C ILE A 222 1.95 -9.65 7.42
N ALA A 223 2.41 -9.05 8.50
CA ALA A 223 3.52 -8.13 8.53
C ALA A 223 4.84 -8.88 8.60
N GLU A 224 5.73 -8.59 7.67
CA GLU A 224 7.14 -8.94 7.64
C GLU A 224 7.97 -7.75 8.13
N CYS A 225 8.90 -7.98 9.06
CA CYS A 225 9.84 -6.97 9.53
C CYS A 225 11.23 -7.57 9.75
N ASN A 226 12.28 -6.82 9.41
CA ASN A 226 13.63 -7.23 9.73
C ASN A 226 13.87 -7.20 11.25
N VAL A 227 14.30 -8.31 11.86
CA VAL A 227 14.47 -8.42 13.33
C VAL A 227 15.49 -7.41 13.86
N GLY A 228 16.56 -7.14 13.12
CA GLY A 228 17.52 -6.10 13.50
C GLY A 228 16.92 -4.69 13.51
N SER A 229 15.83 -4.46 12.77
CA SER A 229 15.04 -3.23 12.86
C SER A 229 13.98 -3.31 13.96
N PHE A 230 13.38 -4.48 14.18
CA PHE A 230 12.34 -4.73 15.18
C PHE A 230 12.85 -4.65 16.63
N GLU A 231 14.03 -5.20 16.93
CA GLU A 231 14.63 -5.10 18.28
C GLU A 231 15.00 -3.66 18.63
N ARG A 232 15.56 -2.92 17.66
CA ARG A 232 15.84 -1.48 17.79
C ARG A 232 14.54 -0.69 18.01
N LEU A 233 13.47 -1.08 17.33
CA LEU A 233 12.15 -0.50 17.49
C LEU A 233 11.59 -0.72 18.88
N GLN A 234 11.55 -1.98 19.34
CA GLN A 234 11.03 -2.34 20.66
C GLN A 234 11.80 -1.62 21.76
N LYS A 235 13.13 -1.66 21.73
CA LYS A 235 13.97 -0.98 22.73
C LYS A 235 13.65 0.51 22.81
N ARG A 236 13.56 1.19 21.66
CA ARG A 236 13.28 2.63 21.63
C ARG A 236 11.87 3.00 22.09
N LEU A 237 10.85 2.19 21.73
CA LEU A 237 9.48 2.38 22.24
C LEU A 237 9.39 2.17 23.76
N PHE A 238 10.17 1.23 24.30
CA PHE A 238 10.29 1.03 25.76
C PHE A 238 10.95 2.23 26.44
N ASP A 239 12.03 2.76 25.84
CA ASP A 239 12.75 3.92 26.37
C ASP A 239 11.89 5.21 26.32
N GLU A 240 11.16 5.45 25.22
CA GLU A 240 10.26 6.61 25.07
C GLU A 240 9.11 6.56 26.09
N LYS A 241 8.53 5.38 26.34
CA LYS A 241 7.46 5.19 27.34
C LYS A 241 7.97 5.35 28.78
N ARG A 242 9.23 5.03 29.04
CA ARG A 242 9.88 5.23 30.34
C ARG A 242 10.11 6.71 30.62
N ASN A 243 10.52 7.47 29.61
CA ASN A 243 10.77 8.91 29.72
C ASN A 243 9.48 9.74 29.80
N SER A 244 8.35 9.26 29.28
CA SER A 244 7.05 9.96 29.40
C SER A 244 6.34 9.77 30.75
N LEU A 245 6.89 8.95 31.64
CA LEU A 245 6.36 8.67 32.98
C LEU A 245 7.18 9.33 34.11
N GLN A 246 8.19 10.12 33.75
CA GLN A 246 9.02 10.94 34.64
C GLN A 246 8.68 12.41 34.44
#